data_AF-A0A370H812-F1
#
_entry.id   AF-A0A370H812-F1
#
_cell.length_a   1.000
_cell.length_b   1.000
_cell.length_c   1.000
_cell.angle_alpha   90.00
_cell.angle_beta   90.00
_cell.angle_gamma   90.00
#
_symmetry.space_group_name_H-M   'P 1'
#
loop_
_entity.id
_entity.type
_entity.pdbx_description
1 polymer ?
#
loop_
_entity_poly.entity_id
_entity_poly.type
_entity_poly.pdbx_seq_one_letter_code
_entity_poly.pdbx_strand_id
1 'polypeptide(L)' 'MPLLCSKIGLWSTSGYTIRISQTEFEWMAFITAPGKRPSITLGPDRDSVVAKACQWIEAQPRIEKQRR' A
#
# COMPACT_ATOMS: atom_id res chain seq x y z
N MET A 1 20.52 -7.70 20.73
CA MET A 1 19.22 -7.09 20.41
C MET A 1 19.38 -6.26 19.13
N PRO A 2 19.30 -6.82 17.91
CA PRO A 2 19.39 -5.98 16.73
C PRO A 2 18.06 -5.28 16.52
N LEU A 3 18.13 -3.96 16.48
CA LEU A 3 17.04 -3.05 16.15
C LEU A 3 16.53 -3.42 14.75
N LEU A 4 15.26 -3.82 14.68
CA LEU A 4 14.56 -4.15 13.44
C LEU A 4 14.68 -2.96 12.47
N CYS A 5 15.34 -3.19 11.33
CA CYS A 5 15.40 -2.27 10.19
C CYS A 5 13.98 -1.91 9.70
N SER A 6 13.34 -0.93 10.34
CA SER A 6 12.06 -0.39 9.91
C SER A 6 12.28 0.54 8.71
N LYS A 7 12.55 -0.05 7.54
CA LYS A 7 12.54 0.65 6.24
C LYS A 7 11.08 0.84 5.79
N ILE A 8 10.27 1.49 6.64
CA ILE A 8 8.86 1.74 6.40
C ILE A 8 8.78 2.94 5.46
N GLY A 9 8.41 2.71 4.20
CA GLY A 9 8.06 3.78 3.27
C GLY A 9 6.57 4.09 3.39
N LEU A 10 6.23 5.32 3.75
CA LEU A 10 4.85 5.82 3.76
C LEU A 10 4.61 6.65 2.49
N TRP A 11 3.67 6.22 1.65
CA TRP A 11 3.28 6.94 0.44
C TRP A 11 1.79 7.29 0.51
N SER A 12 1.45 8.56 0.32
CA SER A 12 0.07 9.05 0.33
C SER A 12 -0.33 9.55 -1.06
N THR A 13 -1.24 8.83 -1.73
CA THR A 13 -1.75 9.20 -3.07
C THR A 13 -3.27 8.98 -3.10
N SER A 14 -4.02 9.95 -3.61
CA SER A 14 -5.47 9.84 -3.85
C SER A 14 -6.33 9.42 -2.64
N GLY A 15 -5.92 9.80 -1.42
CA GLY A 15 -6.62 9.43 -0.18
C GLY A 15 -6.32 8.02 0.34
N TYR A 16 -5.40 7.30 -0.32
CA TYR A 16 -4.86 6.03 0.16
C TYR A 16 -3.47 6.25 0.77
N THR A 17 -3.20 5.44 1.78
CA THR A 17 -1.91 5.32 2.46
C THR A 17 -1.36 3.93 2.18
N ILE A 18 -0.18 3.87 1.57
CA ILE A 18 0.57 2.64 1.33
C ILE A 18 1.68 2.58 2.38
N ARG A 19 1.71 1.50 3.16
CA ARG A 19 2.82 1.16 4.06
C ARG A 19 3.54 -0.06 3.53
N ILE A 20 4.84 0.06 3.34
CA ILE A 20 5.66 -1.04 2.83
C ILE A 20 6.43 -1.66 3.99
N SER A 21 6.44 -2.98 4.05
CA SER A 21 7.27 -3.76 4.97
C SER A 21 7.92 -4.92 4.22
N GLN A 22 9.13 -5.28 4.62
CA GLN A 22 9.80 -6.48 4.16
C GLN A 22 9.65 -7.58 5.23
N THR A 23 9.24 -8.77 4.82
CA THR A 23 9.34 -10.00 5.63
C THR A 23 10.65 -10.74 5.28
N GLU A 24 10.93 -11.84 5.94
CA GLU A 24 12.13 -12.65 5.65
C GLU A 24 12.19 -13.14 4.20
N PHE A 25 11.06 -13.24 3.50
CA PHE A 25 10.97 -13.83 2.17
C PHE A 25 10.35 -12.92 1.11
N GLU A 26 9.55 -11.90 1.48
CA GLU A 26 8.78 -11.10 0.53
C GLU A 26 8.63 -9.63 0.93
N TRP A 27 8.35 -8.78 -0.05
CA TRP A 27 7.90 -7.41 0.17
C TRP A 27 6.37 -7.38 0.23
N MET A 28 5.85 -6.63 1.20
CA MET A 28 4.42 -6.45 1.40
C MET A 28 4.06 -4.96 1.36
N ALA A 29 2.93 -4.63 0.75
CA ALA A 29 2.35 -3.31 0.83
C ALA A 29 0.94 -3.38 1.44
N PHE A 30 0.75 -2.67 2.53
CA PHE A 30 -0.54 -2.45 3.18
C PHE A 30 -1.15 -1.17 2.66
N ILE A 31 -2.29 -1.30 1.98
CA ILE A 31 -3.02 -0.19 1.38
C ILE A 31 -4.23 0.09 2.26
N THR A 32 -4.33 1.32 2.77
CA THR A 32 -5.38 1.75 3.69
C THR A 32 -6.00 3.05 3.21
N ALA A 33 -7.31 3.22 3.39
CA ALA A 33 -7.98 4.50 3.20
C ALA A 33 -9.11 4.64 4.23
N PRO A 34 -9.41 5.87 4.71
CA PRO A 34 -10.51 6.09 5.64
C PRO A 34 -11.84 5.53 5.10
N GLY A 35 -12.54 4.74 5.90
CA GLY A 35 -13.83 4.15 5.51
C GLY A 35 -13.76 3.03 4.47
N LYS A 36 -12.56 2.57 4.08
CA LYS A 36 -12.36 1.42 3.19
C LYS A 36 -11.68 0.27 3.91
N ARG A 37 -11.97 -0.96 3.46
CA ARG A 37 -11.26 -2.14 3.94
C ARG A 37 -9.80 -2.07 3.51
N PRO A 38 -8.84 -2.37 4.39
CA PRO A 38 -7.44 -2.50 4.01
C PRO A 38 -7.26 -3.58 2.94
N SER A 39 -6.24 -3.42 2.10
CA SER A 39 -5.79 -4.46 1.18
C SER A 39 -4.29 -4.65 1.26
N ILE A 40 -3.84 -5.85 0.94
CA ILE A 40 -2.43 -6.25 1.02
C ILE A 40 -2.01 -6.74 -0.36
N THR A 41 -0.87 -6.27 -0.84
CA THR A 41 -0.19 -6.82 -2.02
C THR A 41 1.16 -7.38 -1.63
N LEU A 42 1.57 -8.45 -2.31
CA LEU A 42 2.85 -9.15 -2.11
C LEU A 42 3.70 -9.05 -3.37
N GLY A 43 5.03 -8.99 -3.21
CA GLY A 43 5.97 -8.93 -4.31
C GLY A 43 7.37 -9.44 -3.92
N PRO A 44 8.16 -9.86 -4.91
CA PRO A 44 9.54 -10.32 -4.68
C PRO A 44 10.48 -9.16 -4.31
N ASP A 45 10.15 -7.94 -4.72
CA ASP A 45 10.92 -6.73 -4.47
C ASP A 45 10.02 -5.52 -4.17
N ARG A 46 10.63 -4.45 -3.68
CA ARG A 46 9.96 -3.22 -3.27
C ARG A 46 9.23 -2.55 -4.44
N ASP A 47 9.81 -2.52 -5.63
CA ASP A 47 9.25 -1.79 -6.75
C ASP A 47 8.06 -2.55 -7.35
N SER A 48 8.17 -3.89 -7.40
CA SER A 48 7.06 -4.78 -7.72
C SER A 48 5.86 -4.62 -6.78
N VAL A 49 6.08 -4.53 -5.46
CA VAL A 49 4.97 -4.38 -4.51
C VAL A 49 4.33 -2.98 -4.58
N VAL A 50 5.13 -1.95 -4.86
CA VAL A 50 4.65 -0.58 -5.11
C VAL A 50 3.82 -0.52 -6.38
N ALA A 51 4.30 -1.08 -7.49
CA ALA A 51 3.59 -1.10 -8.76
C ALA A 51 2.23 -1.79 -8.63
N LYS A 52 2.19 -2.96 -7.96
CA LYS A 52 0.93 -3.67 -7.66
C LYS A 52 -0.01 -2.84 -6.78
N ALA A 53 0.52 -2.15 -5.76
CA ALA A 53 -0.29 -1.31 -4.90
C ALA A 53 -0.89 -0.12 -5.66
N CYS A 54 -0.13 0.53 -6.54
CA CYS A 54 -0.62 1.60 -7.41
C CYS A 54 -1.71 1.09 -8.37
N GLN A 55 -1.48 -0.04 -9.05
CA GLN A 55 -2.48 -0.66 -9.93
C GLN A 55 -3.77 -1.00 -9.17
N TRP A 56 -3.66 -1.50 -7.94
CA TRP A 56 -4.82 -1.78 -7.11
C TRP A 56 -5.61 -0.51 -6.78
N ILE A 57 -4.93 0.60 -6.47
CA ILE A 57 -5.56 1.91 -6.22
C ILE A 57 -6.27 2.44 -7.47
N GLU A 58 -5.64 2.32 -8.65
CA GLU A 58 -6.23 2.74 -9.92
C GLU A 58 -7.46 1.92 -10.30
N ALA A 59 -7.46 0.62 -9.96
CA ALA A 59 -8.60 -0.26 -10.15
C ALA A 59 -9.74 -0.01 -9.15
N GLN A 60 -9.50 0.74 -8.06
CA GLN A 60 -10.58 1.10 -7.15
C GLN A 60 -11.54 2.05 -7.85
N PRO A 61 -12.86 1.86 -7.71
CA PRO A 61 -13.82 2.85 -8.18
C PRO A 61 -13.48 4.17 -7.48
N ARG A 62 -13.23 5.21 -8.29
CA ARG A 62 -13.15 6.57 -7.78
C ARG A 62 -14.45 6.79 -7.03
N ILE A 63 -14.37 7.04 -5.72
CA ILE A 63 -15.49 7.65 -5.03
C ILE A 63 -15.50 9.08 -5.55
N GLU A 64 -16.05 9.25 -6.75
CA GLU A 64 -16.56 10.53 -7.18
C GLU A 64 -17.56 10.88 -6.11
N LYS A 65 -17.18 11.84 -5.26
CA LYS A 65 -18.12 12.44 -4.33
C LYS A 65 -19.29 12.86 -5.21
N GLN A 66 -20.39 12.14 -5.07
CA GLN A 66 -21.71 12.56 -5.46
C GLN A 66 -21.99 13.87 -4.72
N ARG A 67 -21.47 14.98 -5.28
CA ARG A 67 -21.94 16.31 -4.99
C ARG A 67 -23.22 16.42 -5.80
N ARG A 68 -24.30 16.36 -5.02
CA ARG A 68 -25.70 16.67 -5.33
C ARG A 68 -25.90 17.58 -6.54
#